data_AF-A0A4R7WWQ7-F1
#
_entry.id   AF-A0A4R7WWQ7-F1
#
_cell.length_a   1.000
_cell.length_b   1.000
_cell.length_c   1.000
_cell.angle_alpha   90.00
_cell.angle_beta   90.00
_cell.angle_gamma   90.00
#
_symmetry.space_group_name_H-M   'P 1'
#
loop_
_entity.id
_entity.type
_entity.pdbx_description
1 polymer ?
#
loop_
_entity_poly.entity_id
_entity_poly.type
_entity_poly.pdbx_seq_one_letter_code
_entity_poly.pdbx_strand_id
1 'polypeptide(L)'
;MVGSAPPERLAILIADDNESDRLLLSAIINRQGHEVLRACNGAQAVEMFEQHRPQLVLMDALMPVMDGFEAARRIKVLAGESLVPIIFLTALTEGEALARCLDAGGDDFVAKPYNQVVLAAKINAMNRLRLLQETVLQQRDLIARHHKYLLNEQRVAKAVFDQIAHSGCLGAPNIRYLQSPYALFNGDLLLAAWAPSGNMHVLLGDFTGHGLPAAVGAMPLAEVFYGMTAKGYGLPETLREMNAKLKRILPVDMFCCAALICVNFKQQLVEVWNGGLPDGYLLHSDGRPHTSLISAHLPLGVLSASSFDDNTQVYPFAAGDRVFLLSDGVVDSTDESGEMFGARRLQNVLVSNRNPATLIEEVQWSLARFRGQVRDDVSMLEVGFTEPESLGPPSVIYTDSGDSSPLDWSASFEFRASTLKRFNPLPYLLQLLQEVHGLRQQSSELYVVLAELYSNALEHGVLGLDSALKRDAEGFALYYQQRGERLDALEDGFIRISFQIVPVSQGGRLTVQVHDSGRGFDAEHTLALPPAVDQLSGRGLSLVRQLSDRCQWSEDGRTASVEFAWEALA
;
A
#
# COMPACT_ATOMS: atom_id res chain seq x y z
N MET A 1 12.95 11.55 52.79
CA MET A 1 14.08 12.49 52.93
C MET A 1 14.55 12.84 51.54
N VAL A 2 14.19 14.03 51.04
CA VAL A 2 14.66 14.53 49.75
C VAL A 2 16.09 15.00 49.99
N GLY A 3 17.08 14.19 49.62
CA GLY A 3 18.47 14.60 49.64
C GLY A 3 18.67 15.68 48.59
N SER A 4 18.75 16.94 49.01
CA SER A 4 19.18 18.04 48.15
C SER A 4 20.62 17.76 47.73
N ALA A 5 20.84 17.46 46.45
CA ALA A 5 22.17 17.51 45.86
C ALA A 5 22.81 18.87 46.23
N PRO A 6 24.11 18.90 46.59
CA PRO A 6 24.78 20.17 46.88
C PRO A 6 24.62 21.11 45.67
N PRO A 7 24.34 22.41 45.89
CA PRO A 7 24.15 23.34 44.79
C PRO A 7 25.40 23.34 43.90
N GLU A 8 25.19 23.13 42.61
CA GLU A 8 26.24 23.15 41.60
C GLU A 8 26.99 24.49 41.67
N ARG A 9 28.33 24.45 41.62
CA ARG A 9 29.16 25.65 41.70
C ARG A 9 28.98 26.48 40.43
N LEU A 10 28.23 27.58 40.52
CA LEU A 10 28.01 28.53 39.43
C LEU A 10 29.19 29.51 39.30
N ALA A 11 29.54 29.89 38.08
CA ALA A 11 30.30 31.09 37.77
C ALA A 11 29.33 32.26 37.60
N ILE A 12 29.43 33.24 38.50
CA ILE A 12 28.58 34.42 38.56
C ILE A 12 29.41 35.64 38.17
N LEU A 13 28.97 36.36 37.14
CA LEU A 13 29.59 37.62 36.72
C LEU A 13 28.97 38.78 37.49
N ILE A 14 29.82 39.57 38.15
CA ILE A 14 29.43 40.78 38.87
C ILE A 14 29.95 41.98 38.09
N ALA A 15 29.04 42.80 37.60
CA ALA A 15 29.34 44.05 36.90
C ALA A 15 28.80 45.23 37.73
N ASP A 16 29.70 46.01 38.30
CA ASP A 16 29.40 47.18 39.13
C ASP A 16 30.61 48.12 39.02
N ASP A 17 30.44 49.44 38.97
CA ASP A 17 31.55 50.38 38.80
C ASP A 17 32.28 50.68 40.12
N ASN A 18 31.63 50.45 41.26
CA ASN A 18 32.19 50.63 42.59
C ASN A 18 32.98 49.39 43.05
N GLU A 19 34.29 49.58 43.29
CA GLU A 19 35.18 48.51 43.74
C GLU A 19 34.78 47.89 45.09
N SER A 20 34.25 48.70 46.01
CA SER A 20 33.83 48.23 47.33
C SER A 20 32.62 47.32 47.24
N ASP A 21 31.65 47.67 46.39
CA ASP A 21 30.46 46.85 46.12
C ASP A 21 30.84 45.54 45.45
N ARG A 22 31.72 45.58 44.43
CA ARG A 22 32.26 44.37 43.79
C ARG A 22 32.94 43.44 44.79
N LEU A 23 33.78 43.95 45.70
CA LEU A 23 34.48 43.15 46.71
C LEU A 23 33.51 42.53 47.72
N LEU A 24 32.51 43.30 48.17
CA LEU A 24 31.49 42.83 49.10
C LEU A 24 30.64 41.71 48.47
N LEU A 25 30.12 41.92 47.27
CA LEU A 25 29.33 40.92 46.56
C LEU A 25 30.18 39.68 46.26
N SER A 26 31.45 39.86 45.87
CA SER A 26 32.37 38.73 45.67
C SER A 26 32.51 37.89 46.94
N ALA A 27 32.65 38.52 48.12
CA ALA A 27 32.75 37.80 49.38
C ALA A 27 31.46 37.06 49.74
N ILE A 28 30.28 37.66 49.47
CA ILE A 28 28.97 37.04 49.70
C ILE A 28 28.81 35.80 48.80
N ILE A 29 29.07 35.95 47.50
CA ILE A 29 28.90 34.88 46.50
C ILE A 29 29.90 33.74 46.71
N ASN A 30 31.17 34.05 47.02
CA ASN A 30 32.15 33.03 47.36
C ASN A 30 31.77 32.25 48.63
N ARG A 31 31.19 32.91 49.64
CA ARG A 31 30.67 32.22 50.85
C ARG A 31 29.49 31.31 50.55
N GLN A 32 28.74 31.58 49.49
CA GLN A 32 27.66 30.69 49.00
C GLN A 32 28.20 29.51 48.18
N GLY A 33 29.51 29.43 47.95
CA GLY A 33 30.16 28.32 47.25
C GLY A 33 30.24 28.49 45.72
N HIS A 34 29.91 29.67 45.20
CA HIS A 34 29.97 30.01 43.78
C HIS A 34 31.32 30.66 43.41
N GLU A 35 31.68 30.62 42.14
CA GLU A 35 32.83 31.32 41.56
C GLU A 35 32.41 32.71 41.05
N VAL A 36 33.31 33.69 41.14
CA VAL A 36 33.01 35.08 40.85
C VAL A 36 33.93 35.61 39.75
N LEU A 37 33.30 36.10 38.67
CA LEU A 37 33.94 36.93 37.66
C LEU A 37 33.58 38.39 37.94
N ARG A 38 34.52 39.32 37.72
CA ARG A 38 34.33 40.74 38.04
C ARG A 38 34.52 41.60 36.79
N ALA A 39 33.62 42.55 36.59
CA ALA A 39 33.71 43.59 35.57
C ALA A 39 33.44 44.96 36.21
N CYS A 40 34.18 46.00 35.80
CA CYS A 40 34.04 47.36 36.31
C CYS A 40 33.16 48.28 35.47
N ASN A 41 32.62 47.78 34.35
CA ASN A 41 31.67 48.47 33.49
C ASN A 41 30.93 47.47 32.58
N GLY A 42 29.89 47.92 31.88
CA GLY A 42 29.10 47.06 31.00
C GLY A 42 29.88 46.48 29.81
N ALA A 43 30.87 47.18 29.26
CA ALA A 43 31.65 46.71 28.12
C ALA A 43 32.54 45.52 28.52
N GLN A 44 33.21 45.63 29.68
CA GLN A 44 33.98 44.53 30.25
C GLN A 44 33.06 43.37 30.66
N ALA A 45 31.83 43.64 31.11
CA ALA A 45 30.87 42.59 31.44
C ALA A 45 30.50 41.75 30.21
N VAL A 46 30.24 42.40 29.06
CA VAL A 46 29.98 41.73 27.78
C VAL A 46 31.18 40.92 27.33
N GLU A 47 32.40 41.46 27.41
CA GLU A 47 33.64 40.75 27.06
C GLU A 47 33.85 39.50 27.94
N MET A 48 33.68 39.66 29.26
CA MET A 48 33.81 38.56 30.21
C MET A 48 32.74 37.48 29.98
N PHE A 49 31.52 37.87 29.59
CA PHE A 49 30.46 36.95 29.24
C PHE A 49 30.81 36.12 28.00
N GLU A 50 31.34 36.76 26.96
CA GLU A 50 31.75 36.10 25.73
C GLU A 50 32.89 35.09 25.96
N GLN A 51 33.87 35.46 26.78
CA GLN A 51 35.05 34.62 27.07
C GLN A 51 34.74 33.45 28.01
N HIS A 52 33.94 33.66 29.06
CA HIS A 52 33.82 32.69 30.16
C HIS A 52 32.43 32.05 30.27
N ARG A 53 31.41 32.57 29.56
CA ARG A 53 30.03 32.05 29.57
C ARG A 53 29.49 31.77 30.99
N PRO A 54 29.47 32.78 31.88
CA PRO A 54 28.94 32.62 33.24
C PRO A 54 27.46 32.23 33.23
N GLN A 55 27.03 31.48 34.24
CA GLN A 55 25.66 30.96 34.33
C GLN A 55 24.67 31.98 34.91
N LEU A 56 25.13 33.06 35.54
CA LEU A 56 24.29 34.14 36.08
C LEU A 56 25.07 35.47 36.09
N VAL A 57 24.38 36.58 35.87
CA VAL A 57 24.95 37.92 35.89
C VAL A 57 24.27 38.78 36.94
N LEU A 58 25.05 39.39 37.82
CA LEU A 58 24.64 40.48 38.70
C LEU A 58 25.11 41.79 38.08
N MET A 59 24.17 42.67 37.73
CA MET A 59 24.44 43.84 36.88
C MET A 59 23.98 45.12 37.59
N ASP A 60 24.87 46.07 37.86
CA ASP A 60 24.45 47.43 38.21
C ASP A 60 23.78 48.08 36.99
N ALA A 61 22.65 48.75 37.21
CA ALA A 61 21.92 49.46 36.17
C ALA A 61 22.70 50.66 35.60
N LEU A 62 23.46 51.37 36.45
CA LEU A 62 24.17 52.59 36.08
C LEU A 62 25.68 52.39 36.19
N MET A 63 26.38 52.43 35.06
CA MET A 63 27.83 52.28 34.98
C MET A 63 28.42 53.18 33.89
N PRO A 64 29.69 53.60 33.99
CA PRO A 64 30.38 54.35 32.94
C PRO A 64 30.70 53.46 31.72
N VAL A 65 31.03 54.08 30.59
CA VAL A 65 31.37 53.44 29.30
C VAL A 65 30.20 52.74 28.60
N MET A 66 29.57 51.77 29.27
CA MET A 66 28.36 51.09 28.84
C MET A 66 27.51 50.82 30.07
N ASP A 67 26.24 51.24 30.00
CA ASP A 67 25.29 51.03 31.10
C ASP A 67 24.85 49.56 31.21
N GLY A 68 24.27 49.20 32.36
CA GLY A 68 23.85 47.83 32.62
C GLY A 68 22.70 47.36 31.72
N PHE A 69 21.86 48.28 31.25
CA PHE A 69 20.73 47.95 30.37
C PHE A 69 21.21 47.54 28.98
N GLU A 70 22.17 48.28 28.41
CA GLU A 70 22.77 47.95 27.13
C GLU A 70 23.63 46.69 27.23
N ALA A 71 24.40 46.52 28.32
CA ALA A 71 25.14 45.30 28.58
C ALA A 71 24.21 44.08 28.67
N ALA A 72 23.09 44.18 29.39
CA ALA A 72 22.10 43.11 29.51
C ALA A 72 21.53 42.70 28.14
N ARG A 73 21.12 43.67 27.31
CA ARG A 73 20.64 43.40 25.95
C ARG A 73 21.69 42.67 25.11
N ARG A 74 22.95 43.11 25.15
CA ARG A 74 24.05 42.46 24.40
C ARG A 74 24.32 41.04 24.91
N ILE A 75 24.34 40.84 26.22
CA ILE A 75 24.53 39.52 26.83
C ILE A 75 23.40 38.55 26.44
N LYS A 76 22.14 38.99 26.47
CA LYS A 76 21.00 38.17 26.04
C LYS A 76 21.09 37.77 24.56
N VAL A 77 21.53 38.69 23.69
CA VAL A 77 21.78 38.38 22.27
C VAL A 77 22.91 37.35 22.12
N LEU A 78 24.01 37.51 22.85
CA LEU A 78 25.14 36.56 22.83
C LEU A 78 24.78 35.18 23.39
N ALA A 79 23.84 35.11 24.34
CA ALA A 79 23.37 33.87 24.95
C ALA A 79 22.50 33.02 24.00
N GLY A 80 21.85 33.65 23.00
CA GLY A 80 21.02 32.96 22.02
C GLY A 80 19.82 32.27 22.68
N GLU A 81 19.66 30.97 22.45
CA GLU A 81 18.58 30.17 23.04
C GLU A 81 18.83 29.78 24.51
N SER A 82 20.07 29.91 25.00
CA SER A 82 20.41 29.59 26.38
C SER A 82 19.98 30.69 27.33
N LEU A 83 19.25 30.34 28.39
CA LEU A 83 18.91 31.31 29.43
C LEU A 83 20.12 31.60 30.30
N VAL A 84 20.47 32.87 30.34
CA VAL A 84 21.40 33.44 31.32
C VAL A 84 20.62 34.43 32.16
N PRO A 85 20.32 34.10 33.43
CA PRO A 85 19.63 35.02 34.32
C PRO A 85 20.47 36.27 34.59
N ILE A 86 19.86 37.44 34.42
CA ILE A 86 20.45 38.74 34.74
C ILE A 86 19.63 39.34 35.88
N ILE A 87 20.26 39.51 37.05
CA ILE A 87 19.67 40.16 38.21
C ILE A 87 20.25 41.57 38.31
N PHE A 88 19.39 42.58 38.16
CA PHE A 88 19.81 43.97 38.30
C PHE A 88 20.02 44.34 39.77
N LEU A 89 21.15 44.99 40.06
CA LEU A 89 21.46 45.59 41.34
C LEU A 89 21.10 47.07 41.25
N THR A 90 20.10 47.52 42.00
CA THR A 90 19.54 48.86 41.80
C THR A 90 19.34 49.62 43.11
N ALA A 91 19.65 50.91 43.10
CA ALA A 91 19.24 51.86 44.15
C ALA A 91 17.93 52.57 43.80
N LEU A 92 17.37 52.30 42.62
CA LEU A 92 16.16 52.94 42.10
C LEU A 92 14.93 52.30 42.76
N THR A 93 14.10 53.13 43.40
CA THR A 93 12.88 52.72 44.11
C THR A 93 11.60 53.01 43.33
N GLU A 94 11.70 53.66 42.16
CA GLU A 94 10.57 54.06 41.33
C GLU A 94 10.13 52.92 40.39
N GLY A 95 8.82 52.69 40.27
CA GLY A 95 8.26 51.60 39.46
C GLY A 95 8.66 51.63 37.99
N GLU A 96 8.84 52.82 37.40
CA GLU A 96 9.29 52.99 36.02
C GLU A 96 10.74 52.51 35.80
N ALA A 97 11.62 52.72 36.78
CA ALA A 97 12.99 52.24 36.71
C ALA A 97 13.10 50.71 36.80
N LEU A 98 12.21 50.08 37.58
CA LEU A 98 12.12 48.63 37.68
C LEU A 98 11.56 48.00 36.40
N ALA A 99 10.57 48.64 35.77
CA ALA A 99 10.05 48.22 34.47
C ALA A 99 11.16 48.23 33.41
N ARG A 100 11.97 49.29 33.36
CA ARG A 100 13.12 49.40 32.45
C ARG A 100 14.16 48.29 32.64
N CYS A 101 14.33 47.76 33.85
CA CYS A 101 15.24 46.63 34.11
C CYS A 101 14.74 45.36 33.42
N LEU A 102 13.45 45.08 33.52
CA LEU A 102 12.82 43.92 32.87
C LEU A 102 12.82 44.08 31.34
N ASP A 103 12.48 45.26 30.83
CA ASP A 103 12.46 45.56 29.39
C ASP A 103 13.85 45.44 28.73
N ALA A 104 14.92 45.69 29.48
CA ALA A 104 16.29 45.52 29.01
C ALA A 104 16.76 44.06 29.00
N GLY A 105 15.89 43.11 29.37
CA GLY A 105 16.22 41.68 29.46
C GLY A 105 16.70 41.26 30.86
N GLY A 106 16.40 42.02 31.91
CA GLY A 106 16.57 41.56 33.29
C GLY A 106 15.51 40.53 33.67
N ASP A 107 15.90 39.50 34.39
CA ASP A 107 14.99 38.45 34.87
C ASP A 107 14.53 38.72 36.31
N ASP A 108 15.28 39.54 37.05
CA ASP A 108 14.93 39.98 38.42
C ASP A 108 15.76 41.22 38.83
N PHE A 109 15.49 41.75 40.01
CA PHE A 109 16.28 42.82 40.63
C PHE A 109 16.44 42.63 42.15
N VAL A 110 17.49 43.26 42.70
CA VAL A 110 17.78 43.36 44.13
C VAL A 110 18.11 44.80 44.48
N ALA A 111 17.41 45.34 45.48
CA ALA A 111 17.62 46.69 45.96
C ALA A 111 18.92 46.81 46.78
N LYS A 112 19.66 47.90 46.60
CA LYS A 112 20.77 48.32 47.49
C LYS A 112 20.17 49.00 48.75
N PRO A 113 20.61 48.68 49.99
CA PRO A 113 21.66 47.73 50.36
C PRO A 113 21.20 46.26 50.30
N TYR A 114 22.08 45.39 49.82
CA TYR A 114 21.76 43.99 49.52
C TYR A 114 21.48 43.15 50.78
N ASN A 115 20.33 42.49 50.84
CA ASN A 115 20.07 41.44 51.83
C ASN A 115 20.63 40.10 51.33
N GLN A 116 21.60 39.54 52.06
CA GLN A 116 22.30 38.30 51.68
C GLN A 116 21.35 37.10 51.52
N VAL A 117 20.31 37.01 52.36
CA VAL A 117 19.32 35.92 52.31
C VAL A 117 18.46 36.03 51.06
N VAL A 118 18.03 37.26 50.72
CA VAL A 118 17.22 37.52 49.52
C VAL A 118 18.04 37.28 48.25
N LEU A 119 19.29 37.74 48.21
CA LEU A 119 20.18 37.53 47.07
C LEU A 119 20.43 36.03 46.83
N ALA A 120 20.72 35.26 47.88
CA ALA A 120 20.91 33.81 47.77
C ALA A 120 19.64 33.10 47.27
N ALA A 121 18.46 33.48 47.78
CA ALA A 121 17.18 32.90 47.35
C ALA A 121 16.90 33.17 45.86
N LYS A 122 17.17 34.39 45.39
CA LYS A 122 17.00 34.77 43.97
C LYS A 122 17.99 34.03 43.07
N ILE A 123 19.27 33.93 43.45
CA ILE A 123 20.27 33.16 42.70
C ILE A 123 19.84 31.69 42.56
N ASN A 124 19.39 31.07 43.65
CA ASN A 124 18.92 29.69 43.61
C ASN A 124 17.67 29.50 42.74
N ALA A 125 16.70 30.43 42.82
CA ALA A 125 15.51 30.40 41.99
C ALA A 125 15.85 30.54 40.49
N MET A 126 16.75 31.48 40.16
CA MET A 126 17.21 31.71 38.79
C MET A 126 18.02 30.54 38.25
N ASN A 127 18.87 29.92 39.06
CA ASN A 127 19.58 28.71 38.65
C ASN A 127 18.62 27.54 38.39
N ARG A 128 17.58 27.37 39.22
CA ARG A 128 16.55 26.36 38.97
C ARG A 128 15.83 26.60 37.65
N LEU A 129 15.51 27.87 37.32
CA LEU A 129 14.89 28.22 36.05
C LEU A 129 15.81 27.92 34.86
N ARG A 130 17.10 28.26 34.98
CA ARG A 130 18.15 27.91 33.99
C ARG A 130 18.21 26.41 33.72
N LEU A 131 18.31 25.60 34.78
CA LEU A 131 18.38 24.14 34.66
C LEU A 131 17.11 23.55 34.02
N LEU A 132 15.94 24.10 34.35
CA LEU A 132 14.68 23.68 33.73
C LEU A 132 14.67 23.98 32.23
N GLN A 133 15.07 25.19 31.81
CA GLN A 133 15.14 25.53 30.39
C GLN A 133 16.17 24.69 29.64
N GLU A 134 17.33 24.45 30.24
CA GLU A 134 18.36 23.59 29.65
C GLU A 134 17.81 22.18 29.41
N THR A 135 17.09 21.62 30.39
CA THR A 135 16.43 20.31 30.25
C THR A 135 15.38 20.32 29.14
N VAL A 136 14.57 21.38 29.04
CA VAL A 136 13.55 21.51 27.99
C VAL A 136 14.17 21.59 26.59
N LEU A 137 15.25 22.36 26.42
CA LEU A 137 15.96 22.44 25.13
C LEU A 137 16.58 21.09 24.74
N GLN A 138 17.20 20.39 25.70
CA GLN A 138 17.74 19.05 25.47
C GLN A 138 16.64 18.04 25.06
N GLN A 139 15.49 18.08 25.73
CA GLN A 139 14.34 17.24 25.39
C GLN A 139 13.77 17.58 24.01
N ARG A 140 13.61 18.87 23.68
CA ARG A 140 13.19 19.34 22.36
C ARG A 140 14.09 18.78 21.27
N ASP A 141 15.41 18.91 21.43
CA ASP A 141 16.38 18.50 20.42
C ASP A 141 16.48 16.97 20.29
N LEU A 142 16.27 16.23 21.38
CA LEU A 142 16.16 14.78 21.35
C LEU A 142 14.90 14.31 20.62
N ILE A 143 13.74 14.90 20.94
CA ILE A 143 12.47 14.60 20.27
C ILE A 143 12.55 14.93 18.78
N ALA A 144 13.12 16.09 18.41
CA ALA A 144 13.29 16.49 17.02
C ALA A 144 14.16 15.49 16.24
N ARG A 145 15.25 15.00 16.83
CA ARG A 145 16.10 13.96 16.22
C ARG A 145 15.37 12.63 16.06
N HIS A 146 14.67 12.16 17.09
CA HIS A 146 13.87 10.93 17.00
C HIS A 146 12.75 11.04 15.96
N HIS A 147 12.04 12.17 15.93
CA HIS A 147 10.99 12.42 14.94
C HIS A 147 11.54 12.39 13.51
N LYS A 148 12.70 13.01 13.27
CA LYS A 148 13.37 12.97 11.96
C LYS A 148 13.78 11.55 11.57
N TYR A 149 14.27 10.76 12.52
CA TYR A 149 14.63 9.35 12.31
C TYR A 149 13.39 8.52 11.92
N LEU A 150 12.30 8.62 12.68
CA LEU A 150 11.04 7.90 12.41
C LEU A 150 10.46 8.26 11.04
N LEU A 151 10.47 9.54 10.67
CA LEU A 151 10.03 9.98 9.34
C LEU A 151 10.87 9.38 8.21
N ASN A 152 12.17 9.17 8.45
CA ASN A 152 13.03 8.54 7.46
C ASN A 152 12.72 7.04 7.31
N GLU A 153 12.53 6.31 8.41
CA GLU A 153 12.12 4.90 8.37
C GLU A 153 10.79 4.73 7.64
N GLN A 154 9.81 5.59 7.94
CA GLN A 154 8.51 5.57 7.25
C GLN A 154 8.65 5.86 5.75
N ARG A 155 9.49 6.82 5.35
CA ARG A 155 9.73 7.12 3.93
C ARG A 155 10.32 5.92 3.18
N VAL A 156 11.31 5.25 3.77
CA VAL A 156 11.93 4.07 3.16
C VAL A 156 10.90 2.95 3.01
N ALA A 157 10.14 2.67 4.06
CA ALA A 157 9.10 1.65 4.02
C ALA A 157 8.04 1.98 2.95
N LYS A 158 7.65 3.26 2.78
CA LYS A 158 6.70 3.66 1.74
C LYS A 158 7.27 3.45 0.34
N ALA A 159 8.54 3.79 0.10
CA ALA A 159 9.16 3.58 -1.19
C ALA A 159 9.17 2.08 -1.58
N VAL A 160 9.41 1.18 -0.62
CA VAL A 160 9.32 -0.26 -0.85
C VAL A 160 7.88 -0.69 -1.12
N PHE A 161 6.92 -0.17 -0.36
CA PHE A 161 5.50 -0.46 -0.55
C PHE A 161 4.99 -0.01 -1.92
N ASP A 162 5.29 1.23 -2.32
CA ASP A 162 4.86 1.79 -3.61
C ASP A 162 5.40 0.95 -4.78
N GLN A 163 6.64 0.46 -4.67
CA GLN A 163 7.26 -0.42 -5.68
C GLN A 163 6.53 -1.76 -5.83
N ILE A 164 5.99 -2.31 -4.75
CA ILE A 164 5.27 -3.59 -4.75
C ILE A 164 3.81 -3.38 -5.18
N ALA A 165 3.11 -2.43 -4.57
CA ALA A 165 1.69 -2.17 -4.79
C ALA A 165 1.38 -1.63 -6.20
N HIS A 166 2.31 -0.94 -6.85
CA HIS A 166 2.14 -0.41 -8.22
C HIS A 166 2.86 -1.22 -9.30
N SER A 167 3.28 -2.45 -9.01
CA SER A 167 3.98 -3.32 -9.97
C SER A 167 3.09 -3.84 -11.12
N GLY A 168 1.77 -3.63 -11.00
CA GLY A 168 0.77 -4.13 -11.94
C GLY A 168 0.32 -3.14 -13.03
N CYS A 169 -0.92 -3.30 -13.49
CA CYS A 169 -1.52 -2.52 -14.57
C CYS A 169 -2.54 -1.48 -14.11
N LEU A 170 -2.37 -0.91 -12.91
CA LEU A 170 -3.26 0.15 -12.38
C LEU A 170 -3.31 1.39 -13.28
N GLY A 171 -2.26 1.65 -14.06
CA GLY A 171 -2.21 2.73 -15.06
C GLY A 171 -2.91 2.41 -16.39
N ALA A 172 -3.62 1.28 -16.49
CA ALA A 172 -4.37 0.95 -17.70
C ALA A 172 -5.47 1.99 -17.97
N PRO A 173 -5.73 2.37 -19.24
CA PRO A 173 -6.66 3.44 -19.60
C PRO A 173 -8.12 3.14 -19.22
N ASN A 174 -8.46 1.87 -18.99
CA ASN A 174 -9.78 1.42 -18.56
C ASN A 174 -9.94 1.36 -17.03
N ILE A 175 -8.90 1.70 -16.26
CA ILE A 175 -8.95 1.78 -14.80
C ILE A 175 -8.89 3.25 -14.40
N ARG A 176 -9.84 3.68 -13.56
CA ARG A 176 -9.80 4.98 -12.88
C ARG A 176 -9.87 4.71 -11.39
N TYR A 177 -9.03 5.36 -10.61
CA TYR A 177 -9.04 5.16 -9.17
C TYR A 177 -8.72 6.46 -8.44
N LEU A 178 -9.14 6.51 -7.18
CA LEU A 178 -8.77 7.51 -6.22
C LEU A 178 -8.37 6.80 -4.94
N GLN A 179 -7.24 7.20 -4.37
CA GLN A 179 -6.77 6.73 -3.07
C GLN A 179 -6.37 7.95 -2.23
N SER A 180 -6.96 8.08 -1.04
CA SER A 180 -6.66 9.20 -0.13
C SER A 180 -5.21 9.14 0.38
N PRO A 181 -4.47 10.27 0.39
CA PRO A 181 -3.08 10.33 0.86
C PRO A 181 -2.92 10.66 2.36
N TYR A 182 -3.98 10.55 3.18
CA TYR A 182 -3.97 11.09 4.55
C TYR A 182 -2.93 10.44 5.47
N ALA A 183 -2.55 9.19 5.21
CA ALA A 183 -1.42 8.50 5.85
C ALA A 183 -0.41 7.99 4.80
N LEU A 184 0.89 7.95 5.14
CA LEU A 184 1.93 7.36 4.27
C LEU A 184 1.62 5.89 3.91
N PHE A 185 0.93 5.19 4.82
CA PHE A 185 0.32 3.88 4.59
C PHE A 185 -1.16 4.01 4.98
N ASN A 186 -2.00 4.18 3.99
CA ASN A 186 -3.44 4.02 4.11
C ASN A 186 -3.74 2.53 4.34
N GLY A 187 -4.82 2.23 5.07
CA GLY A 187 -5.32 0.86 5.20
C GLY A 187 -5.72 0.27 3.85
N ASP A 188 -6.00 1.14 2.88
CA ASP A 188 -6.43 0.78 1.54
C ASP A 188 -5.31 0.25 0.63
N LEU A 189 -5.60 -0.84 -0.07
CA LEU A 189 -4.75 -1.47 -1.07
C LEU A 189 -5.48 -1.59 -2.40
N LEU A 190 -4.91 -1.02 -3.46
CA LEU A 190 -5.40 -1.17 -4.82
C LEU A 190 -4.39 -1.97 -5.63
N LEU A 191 -4.81 -3.04 -6.29
CA LEU A 191 -3.96 -3.86 -7.16
C LEU A 191 -4.69 -4.18 -8.46
N ALA A 192 -3.96 -4.23 -9.57
CA ALA A 192 -4.49 -4.69 -10.86
C ALA A 192 -3.41 -5.43 -11.63
N ALA A 193 -3.73 -6.56 -12.27
CA ALA A 193 -2.79 -7.32 -13.08
C ALA A 193 -3.50 -8.09 -14.21
N TRP A 194 -2.77 -8.32 -15.30
CA TRP A 194 -3.20 -9.19 -16.39
C TRP A 194 -2.80 -10.63 -16.11
N ALA A 195 -3.75 -11.54 -16.23
CA ALA A 195 -3.49 -12.97 -16.27
C ALA A 195 -3.02 -13.38 -17.68
N PRO A 196 -2.23 -14.46 -17.83
CA PRO A 196 -1.79 -14.96 -19.14
C PRO A 196 -2.94 -15.29 -20.11
N SER A 197 -4.14 -15.58 -19.59
CA SER A 197 -5.37 -15.79 -20.37
C SER A 197 -5.87 -14.54 -21.11
N GLY A 198 -5.40 -13.36 -20.71
CA GLY A 198 -5.92 -12.06 -21.12
C GLY A 198 -7.05 -11.53 -20.23
N ASN A 199 -7.36 -12.21 -19.12
CA ASN A 199 -8.27 -11.67 -18.10
C ASN A 199 -7.55 -10.63 -17.24
N MET A 200 -8.28 -9.66 -16.73
CA MET A 200 -7.75 -8.67 -15.80
C MET A 200 -8.28 -8.92 -14.39
N HIS A 201 -7.37 -9.14 -13.45
CA HIS A 201 -7.70 -9.19 -12.03
C HIS A 201 -7.52 -7.81 -11.41
N VAL A 202 -8.47 -7.39 -10.60
CA VAL A 202 -8.40 -6.13 -9.87
C VAL A 202 -8.89 -6.32 -8.44
N LEU A 203 -8.13 -5.80 -7.48
CA LEU A 203 -8.43 -5.87 -6.06
C LEU A 203 -8.50 -4.47 -5.47
N LEU A 204 -9.57 -4.23 -4.71
CA LEU A 204 -9.63 -3.18 -3.70
C LEU A 204 -9.67 -3.87 -2.33
N GLY A 205 -8.72 -3.56 -1.46
CA GLY A 205 -8.65 -4.04 -0.09
C GLY A 205 -8.58 -2.86 0.87
N ASP A 206 -9.03 -3.07 2.08
CA ASP A 206 -8.98 -2.13 3.19
C ASP A 206 -8.63 -2.91 4.47
N PHE A 207 -7.52 -2.56 5.09
CA PHE A 207 -7.05 -3.15 6.33
C PHE A 207 -7.57 -2.36 7.52
N THR A 208 -8.04 -3.07 8.55
CA THR A 208 -8.41 -2.43 9.81
C THR A 208 -7.21 -1.69 10.43
N GLY A 209 -7.34 -0.38 10.58
CA GLY A 209 -6.32 0.51 11.13
C GLY A 209 -5.47 1.21 10.06
N HIS A 210 -4.55 2.08 10.48
CA HIS A 210 -3.73 2.87 9.55
C HIS A 210 -2.23 2.78 9.90
N GLY A 211 -1.37 3.10 8.94
CA GLY A 211 0.07 3.19 9.15
C GLY A 211 0.81 1.86 8.99
N LEU A 212 1.94 1.72 9.67
CA LEU A 212 2.84 0.58 9.53
C LEU A 212 2.18 -0.80 9.73
N PRO A 213 1.24 -1.00 10.68
CA PRO A 213 0.59 -2.30 10.86
C PRO A 213 -0.18 -2.79 9.63
N ALA A 214 -0.90 -1.91 8.93
CA ALA A 214 -1.62 -2.25 7.70
C ALA A 214 -0.65 -2.71 6.59
N ALA A 215 0.52 -2.05 6.50
CA ALA A 215 1.55 -2.42 5.53
C ALA A 215 2.10 -3.85 5.72
N VAL A 216 2.12 -4.37 6.96
CA VAL A 216 2.55 -5.75 7.27
C VAL A 216 1.67 -6.79 6.58
N GLY A 217 0.38 -6.51 6.45
CA GLY A 217 -0.56 -7.39 5.72
C GLY A 217 -0.57 -7.12 4.22
N ALA A 218 -0.55 -5.84 3.83
CA ALA A 218 -0.72 -5.43 2.44
C ALA A 218 0.42 -5.89 1.52
N MET A 219 1.68 -5.88 1.98
CA MET A 219 2.82 -6.35 1.17
C MET A 219 2.75 -7.84 0.81
N PRO A 220 2.63 -8.78 1.77
CA PRO A 220 2.43 -10.19 1.44
C PRO A 220 1.19 -10.46 0.61
N LEU A 221 0.12 -9.68 0.82
CA LEU A 221 -1.11 -9.80 0.04
C LEU A 221 -0.88 -9.47 -1.43
N ALA A 222 -0.18 -8.37 -1.71
CA ALA A 222 0.18 -7.95 -3.06
C ALA A 222 1.08 -8.97 -3.76
N GLU A 223 2.08 -9.52 -3.08
CA GLU A 223 2.94 -10.57 -3.64
C GLU A 223 2.15 -11.82 -4.05
N VAL A 224 1.21 -12.25 -3.20
CA VAL A 224 0.33 -13.39 -3.52
C VAL A 224 -0.56 -13.05 -4.71
N PHE A 225 -1.19 -11.88 -4.71
CA PHE A 225 -2.07 -11.45 -5.82
C PHE A 225 -1.33 -11.45 -7.17
N TYR A 226 -0.16 -10.79 -7.25
CA TYR A 226 0.62 -10.72 -8.47
C TYR A 226 1.18 -12.09 -8.86
N GLY A 227 1.70 -12.85 -7.90
CA GLY A 227 2.25 -14.18 -8.14
C GLY A 227 1.21 -15.18 -8.65
N MET A 228 0.00 -15.18 -8.07
CA MET A 228 -1.08 -16.07 -8.48
C MET A 228 -1.65 -15.66 -9.84
N THR A 229 -1.83 -14.36 -10.08
CA THR A 229 -2.33 -13.83 -11.36
C THR A 229 -1.34 -14.10 -12.50
N ALA A 230 -0.04 -13.87 -12.29
CA ALA A 230 0.99 -14.14 -13.30
C ALA A 230 1.11 -15.63 -13.67
N LYS A 231 0.79 -16.53 -12.72
CA LYS A 231 0.72 -17.97 -12.97
C LYS A 231 -0.56 -18.41 -13.69
N GLY A 232 -1.58 -17.55 -13.75
CA GLY A 232 -2.87 -17.83 -14.38
C GLY A 232 -3.85 -18.61 -13.50
N TYR A 233 -3.72 -18.54 -12.17
CA TYR A 233 -4.75 -19.05 -11.25
C TYR A 233 -6.00 -18.18 -11.29
N GLY A 234 -7.18 -18.77 -11.02
CA GLY A 234 -8.44 -18.04 -10.94
C GLY A 234 -8.62 -17.29 -9.62
N LEU A 235 -9.76 -16.62 -9.49
CA LEU A 235 -10.15 -15.90 -8.27
C LEU A 235 -10.24 -16.82 -7.04
N PRO A 236 -10.93 -17.98 -7.09
CA PRO A 236 -11.07 -18.84 -5.92
C PRO A 236 -9.73 -19.31 -5.34
N GLU A 237 -8.79 -19.78 -6.18
CA GLU A 237 -7.47 -20.20 -5.71
C GLU A 237 -6.65 -19.03 -5.15
N THR A 238 -6.73 -17.88 -5.80
CA THR A 238 -6.05 -16.65 -5.37
C THR A 238 -6.57 -16.20 -4.00
N LEU A 239 -7.88 -16.20 -3.79
CA LEU A 239 -8.53 -15.84 -2.53
C LEU A 239 -8.15 -16.79 -1.38
N ARG A 240 -8.14 -18.10 -1.62
CA ARG A 240 -7.74 -19.09 -0.60
C ARG A 240 -6.32 -18.87 -0.14
N GLU A 241 -5.39 -18.66 -1.07
CA GLU A 241 -3.97 -18.42 -0.74
C GLU A 241 -3.79 -17.09 -0.01
N MET A 242 -4.47 -16.03 -0.46
CA MET A 242 -4.48 -14.72 0.21
C MET A 242 -5.01 -14.82 1.64
N ASN A 243 -6.16 -15.46 1.85
CA ASN A 243 -6.73 -15.66 3.18
C ASN A 243 -5.79 -16.47 4.09
N ALA A 244 -5.22 -17.57 3.59
CA ALA A 244 -4.29 -18.40 4.36
C ALA A 244 -3.02 -17.61 4.75
N LYS A 245 -2.48 -16.82 3.82
CA LYS A 245 -1.32 -15.95 4.06
C LYS A 245 -1.61 -14.90 5.14
N LEU A 246 -2.74 -14.20 5.02
CA LEU A 246 -3.15 -13.18 5.99
C LEU A 246 -3.44 -13.79 7.35
N LYS A 247 -4.15 -14.92 7.43
CA LYS A 247 -4.45 -15.60 8.70
C LYS A 247 -3.20 -15.98 9.50
N ARG A 248 -2.09 -16.24 8.79
CA ARG A 248 -0.80 -16.61 9.39
C ARG A 248 0.01 -15.40 9.87
N ILE A 249 -0.11 -14.26 9.19
CA ILE A 249 0.76 -13.09 9.41
C ILE A 249 0.08 -12.02 10.26
N LEU A 250 -1.23 -11.83 10.10
CA LEU A 250 -1.96 -10.77 10.79
C LEU A 250 -2.15 -11.10 12.29
N PRO A 251 -2.05 -10.08 13.17
CA PRO A 251 -2.49 -10.17 14.55
C PRO A 251 -3.99 -10.48 14.68
N VAL A 252 -4.43 -10.91 15.87
CA VAL A 252 -5.81 -11.34 16.13
C VAL A 252 -6.85 -10.23 15.88
N ASP A 253 -6.47 -8.97 16.10
CA ASP A 253 -7.36 -7.81 15.99
C ASP A 253 -7.29 -7.13 14.60
N MET A 254 -6.67 -7.79 13.61
CA MET A 254 -6.51 -7.24 12.26
C MET A 254 -7.08 -8.16 11.18
N PHE A 255 -7.76 -7.57 10.21
CA PHE A 255 -8.26 -8.23 9.02
C PHE A 255 -8.29 -7.28 7.82
N CYS A 256 -8.51 -7.83 6.63
CA CYS A 256 -8.61 -7.07 5.39
C CYS A 256 -10.00 -7.28 4.76
N CYS A 257 -10.81 -6.24 4.73
CA CYS A 257 -12.01 -6.19 3.91
C CYS A 257 -11.57 -6.04 2.45
N ALA A 258 -12.05 -6.87 1.55
CA ALA A 258 -11.61 -6.79 0.16
C ALA A 258 -12.70 -7.14 -0.84
N ALA A 259 -12.61 -6.55 -2.02
CA ALA A 259 -13.36 -6.89 -3.21
C ALA A 259 -12.36 -7.24 -4.31
N LEU A 260 -12.52 -8.42 -4.90
CA LEU A 260 -11.68 -8.94 -5.97
C LEU A 260 -12.56 -9.23 -7.19
N ILE A 261 -12.14 -8.73 -8.34
CA ILE A 261 -12.86 -8.91 -9.61
C ILE A 261 -11.96 -9.49 -10.70
N CYS A 262 -12.52 -10.34 -11.54
CA CYS A 262 -11.92 -10.84 -12.77
C CYS A 262 -12.76 -10.36 -13.95
N VAL A 263 -12.16 -9.55 -14.82
CA VAL A 263 -12.82 -9.08 -16.02
C VAL A 263 -12.33 -9.91 -17.21
N ASN A 264 -13.25 -10.61 -17.85
CA ASN A 264 -13.02 -11.34 -19.09
C ASN A 264 -13.63 -10.57 -20.27
N PHE A 265 -12.80 -9.81 -20.97
CA PHE A 265 -13.23 -8.98 -22.10
C PHE A 265 -13.68 -9.80 -23.33
N LYS A 266 -13.15 -11.02 -23.50
CA LYS A 266 -13.51 -11.90 -24.62
C LYS A 266 -14.89 -12.53 -24.43
N GLN A 267 -15.18 -12.99 -23.21
CA GLN A 267 -16.46 -13.60 -22.87
C GLN A 267 -17.52 -12.57 -22.45
N GLN A 268 -17.14 -11.30 -22.25
CA GLN A 268 -18.03 -10.24 -21.78
C GLN A 268 -18.67 -10.60 -20.43
N LEU A 269 -17.84 -11.07 -19.49
CA LEU A 269 -18.25 -11.46 -18.14
C LEU A 269 -17.33 -10.81 -17.10
N VAL A 270 -17.89 -10.48 -15.95
CA VAL A 270 -17.14 -10.12 -14.75
C VAL A 270 -17.48 -11.08 -13.62
N GLU A 271 -16.46 -11.68 -13.03
CA GLU A 271 -16.56 -12.49 -11.82
C GLU A 271 -16.16 -11.62 -10.62
N VAL A 272 -16.92 -11.68 -9.53
CA VAL A 272 -16.79 -10.79 -8.38
C VAL A 272 -16.83 -11.60 -7.08
N TRP A 273 -15.93 -11.23 -6.17
CA TRP A 273 -15.94 -11.63 -4.77
C TRP A 273 -15.88 -10.37 -3.90
N ASN A 274 -16.72 -10.27 -2.88
CA ASN A 274 -16.73 -9.14 -1.96
C ASN A 274 -16.87 -9.63 -0.51
N GLY A 275 -15.82 -9.43 0.28
CA GLY A 275 -15.74 -9.80 1.68
C GLY A 275 -15.47 -8.60 2.58
N GLY A 276 -16.53 -8.06 3.19
CA GLY A 276 -16.45 -7.03 4.23
C GLY A 276 -16.36 -5.59 3.74
N LEU A 277 -16.17 -5.34 2.44
CA LEU A 277 -16.33 -3.99 1.89
C LEU A 277 -17.82 -3.66 1.66
N PRO A 278 -18.18 -2.38 1.47
CA PRO A 278 -19.51 -1.99 1.00
C PRO A 278 -19.87 -2.65 -0.34
N ASP A 279 -21.17 -2.64 -0.67
CA ASP A 279 -21.65 -3.12 -1.96
C ASP A 279 -21.01 -2.35 -3.11
N GLY A 280 -20.49 -3.08 -4.09
CA GLY A 280 -20.05 -2.52 -5.36
C GLY A 280 -21.23 -2.31 -6.32
N TYR A 281 -20.97 -1.68 -7.47
CA TYR A 281 -22.01 -1.38 -8.45
C TYR A 281 -21.53 -1.68 -9.87
N LEU A 282 -22.28 -2.50 -10.60
CA LEU A 282 -22.15 -2.65 -12.04
C LEU A 282 -23.05 -1.63 -12.74
N LEU A 283 -22.42 -0.69 -13.43
CA LEU A 283 -23.05 0.41 -14.16
C LEU A 283 -23.19 0.03 -15.63
N HIS A 284 -24.44 -0.15 -16.08
CA HIS A 284 -24.76 -0.52 -17.46
C HIS A 284 -24.75 0.70 -18.38
N SER A 285 -24.17 0.58 -19.58
CA SER A 285 -24.15 1.69 -20.54
C SER A 285 -25.45 1.91 -21.30
N ASP A 286 -26.35 0.93 -21.29
CA ASP A 286 -27.61 0.95 -22.05
C ASP A 286 -28.79 1.60 -21.30
N GLY A 287 -28.52 2.24 -20.16
CA GLY A 287 -29.52 2.92 -19.35
C GLY A 287 -30.34 2.00 -18.45
N ARG A 288 -30.01 0.69 -18.37
CA ARG A 288 -30.55 -0.18 -17.33
C ARG A 288 -30.13 0.30 -15.93
N PRO A 289 -30.96 0.06 -14.90
CA PRO A 289 -30.57 0.34 -13.52
C PRO A 289 -29.32 -0.46 -13.16
N HIS A 290 -28.43 0.14 -12.37
CA HIS A 290 -27.21 -0.50 -11.91
C HIS A 290 -27.51 -1.80 -11.14
N THR A 291 -26.59 -2.76 -11.20
CA THR A 291 -26.67 -4.00 -10.44
C THR A 291 -25.74 -3.92 -9.24
N SER A 292 -26.27 -4.13 -8.03
CA SER A 292 -25.46 -4.17 -6.82
C SER A 292 -24.64 -5.45 -6.74
N LEU A 293 -23.36 -5.30 -6.45
CA LEU A 293 -22.40 -6.37 -6.18
C LEU A 293 -22.33 -6.56 -4.67
N ILE A 294 -23.19 -7.45 -4.16
CA ILE A 294 -23.46 -7.59 -2.72
C ILE A 294 -22.23 -8.11 -1.98
N SER A 295 -21.91 -7.48 -0.85
CA SER A 295 -20.93 -8.00 0.11
C SER A 295 -21.52 -9.19 0.87
N ALA A 296 -21.15 -10.40 0.48
CA ALA A 296 -21.72 -11.65 1.02
C ALA A 296 -20.73 -12.43 1.90
N HIS A 297 -19.46 -12.04 1.92
CA HIS A 297 -18.38 -12.83 2.52
C HIS A 297 -17.75 -12.13 3.71
N LEU A 298 -17.07 -12.91 4.56
CA LEU A 298 -16.29 -12.35 5.66
C LEU A 298 -14.92 -11.83 5.17
N PRO A 299 -14.33 -10.84 5.85
CA PRO A 299 -13.03 -10.30 5.51
C PRO A 299 -11.90 -11.36 5.46
N LEU A 300 -10.89 -11.11 4.65
CA LEU A 300 -9.70 -11.95 4.56
C LEU A 300 -8.90 -11.91 5.87
N GLY A 301 -8.35 -13.05 6.27
CA GLY A 301 -7.57 -13.22 7.50
C GLY A 301 -8.40 -13.57 8.74
N VAL A 302 -9.73 -13.58 8.65
CA VAL A 302 -10.62 -13.94 9.77
C VAL A 302 -10.80 -15.45 9.87
N LEU A 303 -11.19 -16.10 8.78
CA LEU A 303 -11.55 -17.52 8.75
C LEU A 303 -10.35 -18.44 8.49
N SER A 304 -10.42 -19.68 8.98
CA SER A 304 -9.47 -20.74 8.62
C SER A 304 -9.70 -21.21 7.19
N ALA A 305 -8.70 -21.85 6.59
CA ALA A 305 -8.79 -22.37 5.21
C ALA A 305 -9.95 -23.37 4.99
N SER A 306 -10.39 -24.09 6.02
CA SER A 306 -11.50 -25.05 5.93
C SER A 306 -12.89 -24.41 5.97
N SER A 307 -12.99 -23.18 6.48
CA SER A 307 -14.27 -22.48 6.70
C SER A 307 -14.41 -21.24 5.83
N PHE A 308 -13.35 -20.87 5.11
CA PHE A 308 -13.35 -19.76 4.17
C PHE A 308 -14.25 -20.08 2.98
N ASP A 309 -15.16 -19.17 2.68
CA ASP A 309 -16.01 -19.22 1.49
C ASP A 309 -15.32 -18.45 0.36
N ASP A 310 -15.01 -19.15 -0.71
CA ASP A 310 -14.35 -18.63 -1.91
C ASP A 310 -15.30 -18.60 -3.13
N ASN A 311 -16.61 -18.80 -2.92
CA ASN A 311 -17.59 -18.72 -3.99
C ASN A 311 -17.67 -17.30 -4.56
N THR A 312 -17.75 -17.20 -5.88
CA THR A 312 -17.82 -15.94 -6.61
C THR A 312 -19.17 -15.79 -7.31
N GLN A 313 -19.50 -14.55 -7.67
CA GLN A 313 -20.71 -14.22 -8.43
C GLN A 313 -20.31 -13.72 -9.82
N VAL A 314 -20.97 -14.21 -10.87
CA VAL A 314 -20.64 -13.87 -12.26
C VAL A 314 -21.77 -13.03 -12.86
N TYR A 315 -21.40 -11.93 -13.51
CA TYR A 315 -22.32 -11.00 -14.15
C TYR A 315 -21.95 -10.77 -15.62
N PRO A 316 -22.94 -10.56 -16.51
CA PRO A 316 -22.70 -10.05 -17.85
C PRO A 316 -21.99 -8.68 -17.81
N PHE A 317 -21.02 -8.48 -18.67
CA PHE A 317 -20.19 -7.28 -18.75
C PHE A 317 -20.00 -6.85 -20.21
N ALA A 318 -20.94 -6.04 -20.71
CA ALA A 318 -21.03 -5.65 -22.10
C ALA A 318 -20.15 -4.42 -22.42
N ALA A 319 -20.01 -4.13 -23.72
CA ALA A 319 -19.28 -2.97 -24.18
C ALA A 319 -19.88 -1.66 -23.67
N GLY A 320 -19.08 -0.90 -22.92
CA GLY A 320 -19.50 0.35 -22.26
C GLY A 320 -19.85 0.19 -20.79
N ASP A 321 -20.02 -1.04 -20.29
CA ASP A 321 -20.30 -1.30 -18.88
C ASP A 321 -19.07 -1.00 -18.00
N ARG A 322 -19.32 -0.68 -16.74
CA ARG A 322 -18.29 -0.28 -15.78
C ARG A 322 -18.57 -0.86 -14.41
N VAL A 323 -17.54 -1.38 -13.74
CA VAL A 323 -17.60 -1.84 -12.36
C VAL A 323 -17.07 -0.74 -11.45
N PHE A 324 -17.84 -0.38 -10.43
CA PHE A 324 -17.48 0.62 -9.43
C PHE A 324 -17.38 -0.03 -8.04
N LEU A 325 -16.21 0.08 -7.41
CA LEU A 325 -15.89 -0.43 -6.08
C LEU A 325 -15.45 0.73 -5.19
N LEU A 326 -15.70 0.60 -3.89
CA LEU A 326 -15.41 1.65 -2.90
C LEU A 326 -15.06 1.05 -1.54
N SER A 327 -14.28 1.79 -0.74
CA SER A 327 -14.05 1.51 0.68
C SER A 327 -15.21 2.02 1.55
N ASP A 328 -15.24 1.58 2.81
CA ASP A 328 -16.22 2.00 3.81
C ASP A 328 -16.16 3.52 4.07
N GLY A 329 -14.99 4.15 3.91
CA GLY A 329 -14.78 5.58 4.06
C GLY A 329 -15.70 6.46 3.21
N VAL A 330 -16.31 5.95 2.13
CA VAL A 330 -17.35 6.66 1.36
C VAL A 330 -18.72 6.60 2.04
N VAL A 331 -19.14 5.42 2.51
CA VAL A 331 -20.49 5.20 3.05
C VAL A 331 -20.59 5.65 4.51
N ASP A 332 -19.52 5.43 5.27
CA ASP A 332 -19.43 5.68 6.71
C ASP A 332 -19.02 7.12 7.03
N SER A 333 -18.79 7.92 5.98
CA SER A 333 -18.67 9.36 6.03
C SER A 333 -19.74 10.05 6.87
N THR A 334 -19.38 10.62 8.03
CA THR A 334 -20.33 11.38 8.87
C THR A 334 -20.26 12.89 8.64
N ASP A 335 -21.39 13.58 8.71
CA ASP A 335 -21.45 15.04 8.81
C ASP A 335 -21.24 15.57 10.24
N GLU A 336 -21.32 16.90 10.43
CA GLU A 336 -21.20 17.55 11.75
C GLU A 336 -22.27 17.09 12.76
N SER A 337 -23.39 16.53 12.29
CA SER A 337 -24.49 16.02 13.11
C SER A 337 -24.34 14.53 13.45
N GLY A 338 -23.32 13.86 12.90
CA GLY A 338 -23.11 12.41 13.05
C GLY A 338 -23.98 11.56 12.12
N GLU A 339 -24.65 12.15 11.13
CA GLU A 339 -25.39 11.39 10.11
C GLU A 339 -24.40 10.82 9.09
N MET A 340 -24.47 9.52 8.81
CA MET A 340 -23.65 8.87 7.77
C MET A 340 -24.14 9.25 6.37
N PHE A 341 -23.23 9.35 5.40
CA PHE A 341 -23.54 9.64 4.01
C PHE A 341 -24.47 8.57 3.45
N GLY A 342 -24.14 7.30 3.70
CA GLY A 342 -25.02 6.16 3.47
C GLY A 342 -25.16 5.76 1.99
N ALA A 343 -25.56 4.51 1.77
CA ALA A 343 -25.71 3.94 0.42
C ALA A 343 -26.73 4.70 -0.45
N ARG A 344 -27.78 5.27 0.17
CA ARG A 344 -28.84 5.97 -0.57
C ARG A 344 -28.33 7.25 -1.26
N ARG A 345 -27.48 8.03 -0.59
CA ARG A 345 -26.91 9.25 -1.19
C ARG A 345 -25.93 8.90 -2.29
N LEU A 346 -25.12 7.85 -2.10
CA LEU A 346 -24.22 7.32 -3.12
C LEU A 346 -25.00 6.90 -4.38
N GLN A 347 -26.06 6.08 -4.22
CA GLN A 347 -26.90 5.65 -5.33
C GLN A 347 -27.53 6.82 -6.09
N ASN A 348 -27.94 7.89 -5.40
CA ASN A 348 -28.45 9.09 -6.06
C ASN A 348 -27.39 9.75 -6.95
N VAL A 349 -26.12 9.77 -6.53
CA VAL A 349 -25.00 10.29 -7.35
C VAL A 349 -24.77 9.38 -8.56
N LEU A 350 -24.74 8.06 -8.36
CA LEU A 350 -24.58 7.08 -9.45
C LEU A 350 -25.67 7.23 -10.53
N VAL A 351 -26.93 7.43 -10.13
CA VAL A 351 -28.06 7.61 -11.05
C VAL A 351 -28.06 8.98 -11.74
N SER A 352 -27.55 10.01 -11.05
CA SER A 352 -27.52 11.38 -11.58
C SER A 352 -26.34 11.63 -12.51
N ASN A 353 -25.29 10.78 -12.45
CA ASN A 353 -24.11 10.91 -13.28
C ASN A 353 -24.47 10.84 -14.78
N ARG A 354 -24.05 11.86 -15.53
CA ARG A 354 -24.28 11.96 -16.98
C ARG A 354 -23.01 11.73 -17.79
N ASN A 355 -21.85 11.99 -17.18
CA ASN A 355 -20.56 11.76 -17.80
C ASN A 355 -19.82 10.67 -17.03
N PRO A 356 -19.62 9.48 -17.65
CA PRO A 356 -18.86 8.39 -17.06
C PRO A 356 -17.52 8.80 -16.44
N ALA A 357 -16.77 9.68 -17.11
CA ALA A 357 -15.43 10.05 -16.69
C ALA A 357 -15.39 10.85 -15.38
N THR A 358 -16.46 11.56 -15.02
CA THR A 358 -16.50 12.43 -13.84
C THR A 358 -17.10 11.75 -12.61
N LEU A 359 -17.42 10.46 -12.67
CA LEU A 359 -18.12 9.77 -11.59
C LEU A 359 -17.40 9.87 -10.23
N ILE A 360 -16.10 9.56 -10.22
CA ILE A 360 -15.27 9.64 -9.00
C ILE A 360 -15.25 11.08 -8.46
N GLU A 361 -15.10 12.08 -9.34
CA GLU A 361 -15.06 13.50 -8.98
C GLU A 361 -16.40 13.99 -8.42
N GLU A 362 -17.52 13.54 -9.00
CA GLU A 362 -18.87 13.85 -8.53
C GLU A 362 -19.15 13.25 -7.15
N VAL A 363 -18.70 12.02 -6.89
CA VAL A 363 -18.78 11.40 -5.57
C VAL A 363 -17.93 12.20 -4.57
N GLN A 364 -16.69 12.56 -4.92
CA GLN A 364 -15.84 13.40 -4.07
C GLN A 364 -16.48 14.74 -3.73
N TRP A 365 -17.06 15.44 -4.70
CA TRP A 365 -17.74 16.71 -4.46
C TRP A 365 -18.97 16.56 -3.57
N SER A 366 -19.73 15.47 -3.73
CA SER A 366 -20.88 15.17 -2.86
C SER A 366 -20.44 14.91 -1.42
N LEU A 367 -19.36 14.14 -1.23
CA LEU A 367 -18.75 13.88 0.08
C LEU A 367 -18.21 15.16 0.73
N ALA A 368 -17.48 16.00 -0.02
CA ALA A 368 -16.93 17.26 0.47
C ALA A 368 -18.04 18.23 0.91
N ARG A 369 -19.14 18.30 0.15
CA ARG A 369 -20.30 19.13 0.48
C ARG A 369 -21.05 18.62 1.70
N PHE A 370 -21.07 17.30 1.92
CA PHE A 370 -21.75 16.67 3.05
C PHE A 370 -20.96 16.78 4.35
N ARG A 371 -19.65 16.51 4.31
CA ARG A 371 -18.81 16.37 5.50
C ARG A 371 -18.36 17.68 6.16
N GLY A 372 -18.10 18.75 5.40
CA GLY A 372 -17.50 19.99 5.93
C GLY A 372 -16.03 19.87 6.39
N GLN A 373 -15.59 18.71 6.92
CA GLN A 373 -14.19 18.34 7.22
C GLN A 373 -13.89 16.86 6.87
N VAL A 374 -12.63 16.55 6.54
CA VAL A 374 -12.21 15.22 6.10
C VAL A 374 -11.85 14.34 7.30
N ARG A 375 -12.61 13.25 7.52
CA ARG A 375 -12.20 12.08 8.34
C ARG A 375 -12.43 10.83 7.51
N ASP A 376 -11.55 9.84 7.64
CA ASP A 376 -11.48 8.56 6.93
C ASP A 376 -10.86 8.56 5.53
N ASP A 377 -10.09 7.51 5.28
CA ASP A 377 -9.45 7.22 4.00
C ASP A 377 -10.52 6.79 3.00
N VAL A 378 -10.63 7.55 1.92
CA VAL A 378 -11.59 7.27 0.84
C VAL A 378 -10.84 6.66 -0.32
N SER A 379 -11.20 5.43 -0.66
CA SER A 379 -10.73 4.75 -1.86
C SER A 379 -11.90 4.38 -2.76
N MET A 380 -11.73 4.66 -4.05
CA MET A 380 -12.71 4.37 -5.09
C MET A 380 -11.99 3.83 -6.30
N LEU A 381 -12.59 2.84 -6.94
CA LEU A 381 -12.03 2.15 -8.09
C LEU A 381 -13.14 1.94 -9.12
N GLU A 382 -12.82 2.25 -10.36
CA GLU A 382 -13.68 2.09 -11.50
C GLU A 382 -12.93 1.31 -12.58
N VAL A 383 -13.57 0.27 -13.11
CA VAL A 383 -13.03 -0.57 -14.18
C VAL A 383 -14.02 -0.62 -15.32
N GLY A 384 -13.66 -0.03 -16.46
CA GLY A 384 -14.47 -0.01 -17.68
C GLY A 384 -14.19 -1.18 -18.61
N PHE A 385 -15.21 -1.54 -19.42
CA PHE A 385 -15.02 -2.43 -20.55
C PHE A 385 -14.04 -1.83 -21.56
N THR A 386 -13.20 -2.69 -22.14
CA THR A 386 -12.25 -2.32 -23.18
C THR A 386 -12.12 -3.45 -24.18
N GLU A 387 -11.83 -3.13 -25.44
CA GLU A 387 -11.69 -4.14 -26.47
C GLU A 387 -10.34 -4.88 -26.31
N PRO A 388 -10.32 -6.23 -26.42
CA PRO A 388 -9.11 -7.03 -26.22
C PRO A 388 -7.90 -6.61 -27.08
N GLU A 389 -8.13 -6.05 -28.26
CA GLU A 389 -7.07 -5.63 -29.19
C GLU A 389 -6.38 -4.33 -28.78
N SER A 390 -7.01 -3.53 -27.91
CA SER A 390 -6.51 -2.22 -27.48
C SER A 390 -5.49 -2.27 -26.33
N LEU A 391 -5.39 -3.42 -25.64
CA LEU A 391 -4.51 -3.65 -24.50
C LEU A 391 -3.76 -4.96 -24.70
N GLY A 392 -2.60 -4.90 -25.34
CA GLY A 392 -1.65 -6.01 -25.28
C GLY A 392 -1.22 -6.20 -23.81
N PRO A 393 -1.19 -7.44 -23.27
CA PRO A 393 -0.64 -7.66 -21.95
C PRO A 393 0.81 -7.13 -21.95
N PRO A 394 1.20 -6.28 -20.98
CA PRO A 394 2.58 -5.82 -20.91
C PRO A 394 3.50 -7.04 -20.79
N SER A 395 4.61 -7.01 -21.53
CA SER A 395 5.65 -8.05 -21.43
C SER A 395 6.08 -8.18 -19.97
N VAL A 396 5.86 -9.35 -19.37
CA VAL A 396 6.25 -9.60 -17.98
C VAL A 396 7.77 -9.46 -17.89
N ILE A 397 8.24 -8.48 -17.12
CA ILE A 397 9.68 -8.17 -16.98
C ILE A 397 10.25 -9.14 -15.93
N TYR A 398 11.01 -10.14 -16.38
CA TYR A 398 11.72 -11.07 -15.50
C TYR A 398 13.19 -10.65 -15.36
N THR A 399 13.73 -10.71 -14.15
CA THR A 399 15.05 -10.15 -13.77
C THR A 399 16.23 -11.13 -13.86
N ASP A 400 16.04 -12.35 -14.38
CA ASP A 400 17.10 -13.36 -14.43
C ASP A 400 17.90 -13.33 -15.75
N SER A 401 19.19 -13.60 -15.62
CA SER A 401 20.30 -13.44 -16.58
C SER A 401 20.30 -14.34 -17.81
N GLY A 402 19.39 -15.31 -17.95
CA GLY A 402 19.34 -16.14 -19.15
C GLY A 402 20.01 -17.52 -19.04
N ASP A 403 21.09 -17.61 -18.24
CA ASP A 403 22.14 -18.64 -18.40
C ASP A 403 21.81 -20.04 -17.85
N SER A 404 20.78 -20.19 -17.02
CA SER A 404 20.42 -21.47 -16.37
C SER A 404 19.15 -22.13 -16.93
N SER A 405 18.75 -21.82 -18.17
CA SER A 405 17.50 -22.33 -18.74
C SER A 405 17.63 -23.81 -19.19
N PRO A 406 16.76 -24.73 -18.72
CA PRO A 406 16.80 -26.13 -19.12
C PRO A 406 16.21 -26.32 -20.52
N LEU A 407 17.08 -26.58 -21.51
CA LEU A 407 16.72 -26.63 -22.94
C LEU A 407 16.61 -28.05 -23.53
N ASP A 408 16.81 -29.11 -22.73
CA ASP A 408 16.71 -30.51 -23.17
C ASP A 408 16.08 -31.37 -22.06
N TRP A 409 14.76 -31.58 -22.13
CA TRP A 409 14.05 -32.43 -21.17
C TRP A 409 12.68 -32.86 -21.70
N SER A 410 12.13 -33.93 -21.10
CA SER A 410 10.75 -34.35 -21.30
C SER A 410 10.08 -34.69 -19.97
N ALA A 411 8.81 -34.31 -19.81
CA ALA A 411 8.01 -34.64 -18.63
C ALA A 411 6.59 -35.02 -19.04
N SER A 412 5.97 -35.95 -18.33
CA SER A 412 4.59 -36.39 -18.56
C SER A 412 3.84 -36.40 -17.24
N PHE A 413 2.71 -35.70 -17.19
CA PHE A 413 1.84 -35.58 -16.03
C PHE A 413 0.51 -36.24 -16.32
N GLU A 414 0.03 -37.09 -15.41
CA GLU A 414 -1.28 -37.75 -15.53
C GLU A 414 -2.18 -37.32 -14.38
N PHE A 415 -3.26 -36.61 -14.71
CA PHE A 415 -4.26 -36.16 -13.75
C PHE A 415 -5.47 -37.08 -13.82
N ARG A 416 -5.78 -37.72 -12.69
CA ARG A 416 -6.88 -38.69 -12.56
C ARG A 416 -8.14 -38.03 -12.01
N ALA A 417 -9.27 -38.72 -12.13
CA ALA A 417 -10.60 -38.25 -11.73
C ALA A 417 -10.63 -37.47 -10.40
N SER A 418 -10.02 -37.99 -9.33
CA SER A 418 -10.00 -37.32 -8.01
C SER A 418 -9.34 -35.93 -8.03
N THR A 419 -8.29 -35.76 -8.84
CA THR A 419 -7.54 -34.50 -8.96
C THR A 419 -8.25 -33.54 -9.92
N LEU A 420 -8.79 -34.03 -11.04
CA LEU A 420 -9.53 -33.24 -12.02
C LEU A 420 -10.76 -32.53 -11.41
N LYS A 421 -11.34 -33.08 -10.34
CA LYS A 421 -12.45 -32.46 -9.59
C LYS A 421 -12.08 -31.15 -8.89
N ARG A 422 -10.83 -31.00 -8.45
CA ARG A 422 -10.47 -29.98 -7.44
C ARG A 422 -9.25 -29.15 -7.83
N PHE A 423 -8.52 -29.54 -8.86
CA PHE A 423 -7.23 -28.94 -9.20
C PHE A 423 -7.17 -28.63 -10.68
N ASN A 424 -6.89 -27.37 -11.01
CA ASN A 424 -6.55 -26.95 -12.36
C ASN A 424 -5.04 -27.15 -12.59
N PRO A 425 -4.61 -28.08 -13.47
CA PRO A 425 -3.20 -28.34 -13.70
C PRO A 425 -2.51 -27.29 -14.57
N LEU A 426 -3.26 -26.48 -15.33
CA LEU A 426 -2.68 -25.57 -16.33
C LEU A 426 -1.67 -24.58 -15.73
N PRO A 427 -1.98 -23.84 -14.63
CA PRO A 427 -1.03 -22.89 -14.05
C PRO A 427 0.28 -23.55 -13.61
N TYR A 428 0.18 -24.77 -13.05
CA TYR A 428 1.34 -25.54 -12.60
C TYR A 428 2.23 -25.96 -13.79
N LEU A 429 1.63 -26.43 -14.87
CA LEU A 429 2.37 -26.85 -16.07
C LEU A 429 2.97 -25.65 -16.81
N LEU A 430 2.24 -24.54 -16.88
CA LEU A 430 2.75 -23.30 -17.46
C LEU A 430 3.90 -22.72 -16.68
N GLN A 431 3.90 -22.82 -15.35
CA GLN A 431 5.03 -22.40 -14.53
C GLN A 431 6.31 -23.16 -14.92
N LEU A 432 6.19 -24.47 -15.17
CA LEU A 432 7.31 -25.30 -15.64
C LEU A 432 7.81 -24.85 -17.02
N LEU A 433 6.91 -24.48 -17.93
CA LEU A 433 7.29 -23.93 -19.25
C LEU A 433 7.88 -22.52 -19.16
N GLN A 434 7.49 -21.70 -18.18
CA GLN A 434 8.03 -20.36 -17.95
C GLN A 434 9.49 -20.37 -17.45
N GLU A 435 10.01 -21.50 -16.97
CA GLU A 435 11.45 -21.67 -16.69
C GLU A 435 12.30 -21.62 -17.98
N VAL A 436 11.67 -21.84 -19.14
CA VAL A 436 12.32 -21.74 -20.44
C VAL A 436 12.21 -20.33 -21.00
N HIS A 437 13.35 -19.64 -21.09
CA HIS A 437 13.40 -18.21 -21.42
C HIS A 437 12.80 -17.86 -22.77
N GLY A 438 13.06 -18.66 -23.80
CA GLY A 438 12.55 -18.38 -25.14
C GLY A 438 11.03 -18.56 -25.29
N LEU A 439 10.40 -19.39 -24.44
CA LEU A 439 8.94 -19.57 -24.42
C LEU A 439 8.20 -18.43 -23.70
N ARG A 440 8.91 -17.55 -22.97
CA ARG A 440 8.28 -16.46 -22.21
C ARG A 440 7.57 -15.44 -23.10
N GLN A 441 8.12 -15.15 -24.28
CA GLN A 441 7.51 -14.21 -25.24
C GLN A 441 6.20 -14.74 -25.84
N GLN A 442 6.06 -16.06 -25.92
CA GLN A 442 4.88 -16.76 -26.43
C GLN A 442 3.97 -17.27 -25.30
N SER A 443 4.18 -16.82 -24.06
CA SER A 443 3.46 -17.35 -22.88
C SER A 443 1.95 -17.23 -22.97
N SER A 444 1.42 -16.13 -23.51
CA SER A 444 -0.01 -15.95 -23.75
C SER A 444 -0.56 -16.91 -24.80
N GLU A 445 0.17 -17.14 -25.89
CA GLU A 445 -0.22 -18.07 -26.96
C GLU A 445 -0.20 -19.51 -26.45
N LEU A 446 0.86 -19.88 -25.73
CA LEU A 446 1.01 -21.17 -25.06
C LEU A 446 -0.11 -21.42 -24.05
N TYR A 447 -0.46 -20.42 -23.23
CA TYR A 447 -1.58 -20.52 -22.29
C TYR A 447 -2.87 -20.83 -23.03
N VAL A 448 -3.17 -20.05 -24.07
CA VAL A 448 -4.43 -20.16 -24.82
C VAL A 448 -4.55 -21.53 -25.47
N VAL A 449 -3.48 -22.02 -26.11
CA VAL A 449 -3.46 -23.36 -26.71
C VAL A 449 -3.59 -24.46 -25.66
N LEU A 450 -2.81 -24.40 -24.58
CA LEU A 450 -2.89 -25.41 -23.50
C LEU A 450 -4.25 -25.42 -22.82
N ALA A 451 -4.83 -24.26 -22.56
CA ALA A 451 -6.16 -24.12 -21.97
C ALA A 451 -7.23 -24.73 -22.89
N GLU A 452 -7.13 -24.48 -24.19
CA GLU A 452 -8.06 -25.04 -25.17
C GLU A 452 -7.91 -26.57 -25.29
N LEU A 453 -6.68 -27.09 -25.38
CA LEU A 453 -6.44 -28.53 -25.42
C LEU A 453 -6.94 -29.24 -24.15
N TYR A 454 -6.68 -28.66 -22.98
CA TYR A 454 -7.14 -29.19 -21.70
C TYR A 454 -8.67 -29.13 -21.56
N SER A 455 -9.28 -28.00 -21.93
CA SER A 455 -10.74 -27.86 -21.89
C SER A 455 -11.40 -28.87 -22.82
N ASN A 456 -10.87 -29.09 -24.02
CA ASN A 456 -11.41 -30.09 -24.93
C ASN A 456 -11.26 -31.52 -24.38
N ALA A 457 -10.08 -31.85 -23.84
CA ALA A 457 -9.82 -33.15 -23.20
C ALA A 457 -10.77 -33.40 -22.00
N LEU A 458 -10.97 -32.40 -21.15
CA LEU A 458 -11.82 -32.51 -19.97
C LEU A 458 -13.31 -32.52 -20.33
N GLU A 459 -13.78 -31.51 -21.06
CA GLU A 459 -15.20 -31.29 -21.31
C GLU A 459 -15.77 -32.29 -22.32
N HIS A 460 -15.08 -32.54 -23.42
CA HIS A 460 -15.58 -33.40 -24.50
C HIS A 460 -15.04 -34.83 -24.39
N GLY A 461 -13.78 -34.99 -24.02
CA GLY A 461 -13.16 -36.31 -23.82
C GLY A 461 -13.72 -37.02 -22.58
N VAL A 462 -13.40 -36.51 -21.40
CA VAL A 462 -13.67 -37.17 -20.12
C VAL A 462 -15.13 -37.00 -19.67
N LEU A 463 -15.71 -35.81 -19.76
CA LEU A 463 -17.09 -35.52 -19.29
C LEU A 463 -18.17 -35.75 -20.35
N GLY A 464 -17.80 -35.91 -21.63
CA GLY A 464 -18.72 -36.14 -22.74
C GLY A 464 -19.80 -35.07 -22.90
N LEU A 465 -19.48 -33.81 -22.61
CA LEU A 465 -20.39 -32.67 -22.81
C LEU A 465 -20.52 -32.38 -24.31
N ASP A 466 -21.72 -32.00 -24.76
CA ASP A 466 -21.96 -31.64 -26.16
C ASP A 466 -21.74 -30.13 -26.35
N SER A 467 -20.89 -29.75 -27.31
CA SER A 467 -20.62 -28.36 -27.69
C SER A 467 -21.86 -27.64 -28.25
N ALA A 468 -22.91 -28.37 -28.65
CA ALA A 468 -24.16 -27.82 -29.18
C ALA A 468 -24.97 -26.99 -28.15
N LEU A 469 -24.69 -27.13 -26.85
CA LEU A 469 -25.37 -26.41 -25.76
C LEU A 469 -24.93 -24.95 -25.60
N LYS A 470 -23.79 -24.54 -26.19
CA LYS A 470 -23.21 -23.17 -26.10
C LYS A 470 -23.82 -22.18 -27.12
N ARG A 471 -25.14 -22.19 -27.34
CA ARG A 471 -25.80 -21.38 -28.40
C ARG A 471 -26.46 -20.09 -27.92
N ASP A 472 -26.89 -20.03 -26.67
CA ASP A 472 -27.59 -18.89 -26.06
C ASP A 472 -27.20 -18.74 -24.56
N ALA A 473 -27.54 -17.59 -23.95
CA ALA A 473 -27.17 -17.29 -22.57
C ALA A 473 -27.76 -18.29 -21.55
N GLU A 474 -28.97 -18.81 -21.81
CA GLU A 474 -29.60 -19.87 -21.00
C GLU A 474 -28.89 -21.23 -21.17
N GLY A 475 -28.48 -21.58 -22.40
CA GLY A 475 -27.71 -22.78 -22.69
C GLY A 475 -26.32 -22.77 -22.05
N PHE A 476 -25.69 -21.59 -21.90
CA PHE A 476 -24.45 -21.45 -21.13
C PHE A 476 -24.63 -21.73 -19.64
N ALA A 477 -25.69 -21.23 -19.01
CA ALA A 477 -25.98 -21.52 -17.60
C ALA A 477 -26.21 -23.03 -17.39
N LEU A 478 -26.99 -23.67 -18.28
CA LEU A 478 -27.22 -25.11 -18.25
C LEU A 478 -25.93 -25.91 -18.49
N TYR A 479 -25.06 -25.43 -19.37
CA TYR A 479 -23.75 -26.02 -19.64
C TYR A 479 -22.85 -26.05 -18.40
N TYR A 480 -22.73 -24.92 -17.69
CA TYR A 480 -21.91 -24.84 -16.47
C TYR A 480 -22.48 -25.69 -15.34
N GLN A 481 -23.81 -25.77 -15.21
CA GLN A 481 -24.45 -26.66 -14.25
C GLN A 481 -24.15 -28.13 -14.56
N GLN A 482 -24.35 -28.56 -15.81
CA GLN A 482 -24.04 -29.94 -16.22
C GLN A 482 -22.55 -30.26 -16.10
N ARG A 483 -21.68 -29.30 -16.36
CA ARG A 483 -20.23 -29.45 -16.16
C ARG A 483 -19.92 -29.72 -14.68
N GLY A 484 -20.48 -28.94 -13.76
CA GLY A 484 -20.32 -29.16 -12.33
C GLY A 484 -20.81 -30.53 -11.87
N GLU A 485 -22.05 -30.88 -12.25
CA GLU A 485 -22.66 -32.17 -11.89
C GLU A 485 -21.85 -33.38 -12.39
N ARG A 486 -21.36 -33.33 -13.64
CA ARG A 486 -20.53 -34.41 -14.20
C ARG A 486 -19.13 -34.44 -13.62
N LEU A 487 -18.56 -33.28 -13.27
CA LEU A 487 -17.28 -33.23 -12.55
C LEU A 487 -17.41 -33.95 -11.20
N ASP A 488 -18.46 -33.64 -10.44
CA ASP A 488 -18.71 -34.23 -9.13
C ASP A 488 -18.97 -35.73 -9.20
N ALA A 489 -19.69 -36.18 -10.23
CA ALA A 489 -19.99 -37.58 -10.49
C ALA A 489 -18.83 -38.39 -11.13
N LEU A 490 -17.69 -37.77 -11.48
CA LEU A 490 -16.60 -38.44 -12.17
C LEU A 490 -15.89 -39.47 -11.26
N GLU A 491 -16.02 -40.77 -11.54
CA GLU A 491 -15.34 -41.82 -10.75
C GLU A 491 -14.04 -42.31 -11.40
N ASP A 492 -13.99 -42.37 -12.74
CA ASP A 492 -12.84 -42.83 -13.51
C ASP A 492 -12.60 -41.93 -14.73
N GLY A 493 -11.34 -41.83 -15.14
CA GLY A 493 -10.89 -40.98 -16.23
C GLY A 493 -9.57 -40.28 -15.92
N PHE A 494 -8.78 -40.00 -16.96
CA PHE A 494 -7.52 -39.29 -16.84
C PHE A 494 -7.26 -38.37 -18.02
N ILE A 495 -6.46 -37.33 -17.76
CA ILE A 495 -5.86 -36.47 -18.78
C ILE A 495 -4.36 -36.51 -18.57
N ARG A 496 -3.62 -36.89 -19.61
CA ARG A 496 -2.16 -36.92 -19.62
C ARG A 496 -1.63 -35.80 -20.48
N ILE A 497 -0.77 -34.95 -19.90
CA ILE A 497 -0.13 -33.84 -20.59
C ILE A 497 1.38 -34.10 -20.59
N SER A 498 1.97 -34.22 -21.78
CA SER A 498 3.39 -34.45 -21.97
C SER A 498 4.04 -33.25 -22.65
N PHE A 499 5.22 -32.89 -22.17
CA PHE A 499 6.06 -31.85 -22.72
C PHE A 499 7.39 -32.47 -23.13
N GLN A 500 7.88 -32.06 -24.29
CA GLN A 500 9.22 -32.37 -24.75
C GLN A 500 9.86 -31.10 -25.28
N ILE A 501 11.00 -30.73 -24.72
CA ILE A 501 11.80 -29.59 -25.16
C ILE A 501 13.11 -30.12 -25.75
N VAL A 502 13.40 -29.69 -26.97
CA VAL A 502 14.60 -30.07 -27.71
C VAL A 502 15.32 -28.80 -28.17
N PRO A 503 16.65 -28.69 -27.95
CA PRO A 503 17.40 -27.55 -28.43
C PRO A 503 17.60 -27.63 -29.94
N VAL A 504 17.48 -26.50 -30.63
CA VAL A 504 17.69 -26.37 -32.09
C VAL A 504 18.79 -25.33 -32.33
N SER A 505 19.51 -25.41 -33.45
CA SER A 505 20.69 -24.58 -33.74
C SER A 505 20.51 -23.06 -33.63
N GLN A 506 19.27 -22.56 -33.60
CA GLN A 506 18.93 -21.15 -33.41
C GLN A 506 17.87 -20.93 -32.32
N GLY A 507 17.72 -21.83 -31.33
CA GLY A 507 16.72 -21.68 -30.26
C GLY A 507 16.27 -23.01 -29.69
N GLY A 508 14.96 -23.22 -29.57
CA GLY A 508 14.41 -24.49 -29.09
C GLY A 508 13.04 -24.80 -29.67
N ARG A 509 12.61 -26.04 -29.46
CA ARG A 509 11.29 -26.53 -29.86
C ARG A 509 10.60 -27.19 -28.68
N LEU A 510 9.37 -26.80 -28.43
CA LEU A 510 8.46 -27.43 -27.48
C LEU A 510 7.42 -28.25 -28.23
N THR A 511 7.29 -29.51 -27.86
CA THR A 511 6.17 -30.37 -28.25
C THR A 511 5.28 -30.60 -27.05
N VAL A 512 4.01 -30.25 -27.18
CA VAL A 512 2.95 -30.47 -26.20
C VAL A 512 2.04 -31.59 -26.70
N GLN A 513 1.84 -32.62 -25.90
CA GLN A 513 0.88 -33.68 -26.19
C GLN A 513 -0.15 -33.78 -25.08
N VAL A 514 -1.44 -33.69 -25.43
CA VAL A 514 -2.56 -33.87 -24.51
C VAL A 514 -3.32 -35.13 -24.92
N HIS A 515 -3.41 -36.09 -24.01
CA HIS A 515 -4.08 -37.36 -24.21
C HIS A 515 -5.19 -37.55 -23.17
N ASP A 516 -6.40 -37.88 -23.61
CA ASP A 516 -7.55 -38.11 -22.72
C ASP A 516 -8.06 -39.56 -22.77
N SER A 517 -8.68 -40.01 -21.68
CA SER A 517 -9.29 -41.33 -21.57
C SER A 517 -10.69 -41.44 -22.20
N GLY A 518 -11.13 -40.42 -22.93
CA GLY A 518 -12.46 -40.30 -23.48
C GLY A 518 -12.72 -41.20 -24.68
N ARG A 519 -13.87 -40.97 -25.32
CA ARG A 519 -14.28 -41.77 -26.49
C ARG A 519 -13.49 -41.42 -27.76
N GLY A 520 -12.86 -40.24 -27.78
CA GLY A 520 -12.23 -39.64 -28.95
C GLY A 520 -13.25 -39.02 -29.90
N PHE A 521 -12.80 -38.16 -30.81
CA PHE A 521 -13.63 -37.55 -31.86
C PHE A 521 -12.94 -37.60 -33.23
N ASP A 522 -13.73 -37.61 -34.30
CA ASP A 522 -13.17 -37.57 -35.66
C ASP A 522 -12.66 -36.15 -35.96
N ALA A 523 -11.34 -35.97 -35.77
CA ALA A 523 -10.67 -34.70 -35.99
C ALA A 523 -10.69 -34.29 -37.47
N GLU A 524 -10.57 -35.23 -38.42
CA GLU A 524 -10.55 -34.92 -39.86
C GLU A 524 -11.91 -34.40 -40.33
N HIS A 525 -13.01 -35.04 -39.91
CA HIS A 525 -14.36 -34.62 -40.27
C HIS A 525 -14.74 -33.26 -39.63
N THR A 526 -14.23 -32.98 -38.43
CA THR A 526 -14.53 -31.73 -37.69
C THR A 526 -13.72 -30.54 -38.22
N LEU A 527 -12.48 -30.78 -38.66
CA LEU A 527 -11.59 -29.76 -39.24
C LEU A 527 -11.89 -29.47 -40.73
N ALA A 528 -12.64 -30.34 -41.41
CA ALA A 528 -13.09 -30.16 -42.79
C ALA A 528 -14.35 -29.27 -42.91
N LEU A 529 -15.05 -29.00 -41.81
CA LEU A 529 -16.19 -28.07 -41.78
C LEU A 529 -15.69 -26.61 -41.86
N PRO A 530 -16.28 -25.75 -42.72
CA PRO A 530 -15.87 -24.36 -42.82
C PRO A 530 -16.09 -23.63 -41.48
N PRO A 531 -15.19 -22.71 -41.08
CA PRO A 531 -15.34 -21.96 -39.83
C PRO A 531 -16.62 -21.13 -39.90
N ALA A 532 -17.63 -21.52 -39.11
CA ALA A 532 -18.87 -20.78 -39.02
C ALA A 532 -18.62 -19.46 -38.26
N VAL A 533 -18.57 -18.36 -39.02
CA VAL A 533 -18.25 -17.01 -38.52
C VAL A 533 -19.20 -16.56 -37.39
N ASP A 534 -20.41 -17.11 -37.33
CA ASP A 534 -21.48 -16.74 -36.38
C ASP A 534 -21.83 -17.80 -35.31
N GLN A 535 -21.02 -18.85 -35.10
CA GLN A 535 -21.27 -19.83 -34.02
C GLN A 535 -20.29 -19.68 -32.85
N LEU A 536 -20.83 -19.73 -31.62
CA LEU A 536 -20.12 -19.68 -30.33
C LEU A 536 -19.41 -21.01 -29.98
N SER A 537 -19.53 -22.04 -30.81
CA SER A 537 -18.90 -23.36 -30.64
C SER A 537 -17.99 -23.72 -31.83
N GLY A 538 -16.95 -24.53 -31.59
CA GLY A 538 -16.04 -25.04 -32.64
C GLY A 538 -14.82 -24.17 -32.99
N ARG A 539 -14.62 -23.02 -32.32
CA ARG A 539 -13.47 -22.12 -32.55
C ARG A 539 -12.13 -22.63 -32.00
N GLY A 540 -12.17 -23.60 -31.08
CA GLY A 540 -10.98 -24.07 -30.37
C GLY A 540 -9.91 -24.67 -31.28
N LEU A 541 -10.31 -25.58 -32.16
CA LEU A 541 -9.38 -26.31 -33.04
C LEU A 541 -8.75 -25.39 -34.11
N SER A 542 -9.51 -24.41 -34.63
CA SER A 542 -8.99 -23.42 -35.58
C SER A 542 -8.03 -22.44 -34.91
N LEU A 543 -8.30 -22.05 -33.67
CA LEU A 543 -7.46 -21.15 -32.89
C LEU A 543 -6.14 -21.82 -32.49
N VAL A 544 -6.16 -23.10 -32.11
CA VAL A 544 -4.94 -23.89 -31.85
C VAL A 544 -4.07 -23.97 -33.11
N ARG A 545 -4.65 -24.18 -34.30
CA ARG A 545 -3.90 -24.18 -35.57
C ARG A 545 -3.30 -22.82 -35.95
N GLN A 546 -3.94 -21.72 -35.58
CA GLN A 546 -3.43 -20.38 -35.88
C GLN A 546 -2.27 -19.97 -34.97
N LEU A 547 -2.30 -20.42 -33.71
CA LEU A 547 -1.33 -20.03 -32.67
C LEU A 547 -0.17 -21.04 -32.51
N SER A 548 -0.12 -22.10 -33.31
CA SER A 548 0.95 -23.11 -33.23
C SER A 548 1.60 -23.38 -34.58
N ASP A 549 2.87 -23.79 -34.57
CA ASP A 549 3.63 -24.04 -35.80
C ASP A 549 3.19 -25.32 -36.49
N ARG A 550 2.86 -26.36 -35.70
CA ARG A 550 2.32 -27.62 -36.19
C ARG A 550 1.31 -28.18 -35.20
N CYS A 551 0.21 -28.72 -35.72
CA CYS A 551 -0.79 -29.39 -34.92
C CYS A 551 -1.28 -30.68 -35.61
N GLN A 552 -1.30 -31.78 -34.87
CA GLN A 552 -1.72 -33.10 -35.31
C GLN A 552 -2.65 -33.74 -34.27
N TRP A 553 -3.62 -34.52 -34.74
CA TRP A 553 -4.46 -35.35 -33.89
C TRP A 553 -4.27 -36.82 -34.24
N SER A 554 -4.40 -37.71 -33.27
CA SER A 554 -4.39 -39.15 -33.51
C SER A 554 -5.65 -39.61 -34.25
N GLU A 555 -5.55 -40.72 -34.99
CA GLU A 555 -6.68 -41.30 -35.74
C GLU A 555 -7.88 -41.68 -34.85
N ASP A 556 -7.63 -42.00 -33.58
CA ASP A 556 -8.66 -42.29 -32.58
C ASP A 556 -9.24 -41.03 -31.91
N GLY A 557 -8.70 -39.84 -32.21
CA GLY A 557 -9.20 -38.56 -31.72
C GLY A 557 -8.94 -38.27 -30.23
N ARG A 558 -8.09 -39.06 -29.58
CA ARG A 558 -7.82 -38.99 -28.12
C ARG A 558 -6.50 -38.31 -27.77
N THR A 559 -5.69 -37.98 -28.77
CA THR A 559 -4.39 -37.34 -28.57
C THR A 559 -4.27 -36.15 -29.50
N ALA A 560 -4.00 -34.98 -28.93
CA ALA A 560 -3.62 -33.78 -29.66
C ALA A 560 -2.14 -33.50 -29.43
N SER A 561 -1.39 -33.25 -30.50
CA SER A 561 0.03 -32.91 -30.46
C SER A 561 0.24 -31.54 -31.12
N VAL A 562 0.91 -30.63 -30.41
CA VAL A 562 1.16 -29.26 -30.86
C VAL A 562 2.64 -28.92 -30.70
N GLU A 563 3.23 -28.25 -31.69
CA GLU A 563 4.61 -27.78 -31.66
C GLU A 563 4.69 -26.25 -31.63
N PHE A 564 5.63 -25.74 -30.83
CA PHE A 564 6.04 -24.34 -30.76
C PHE A 564 7.56 -24.24 -30.94
N ALA A 565 8.02 -23.34 -31.80
CA ALA A 565 9.42 -23.02 -32.00
C ALA A 565 9.68 -21.56 -31.62
N TRP A 566 10.87 -21.32 -31.05
CA TRP A 566 11.35 -19.98 -30.75
C TRP A 566 12.79 -19.82 -31.17
N GLU A 567 13.18 -18.58 -31.47
CA GLU A 567 14.57 -18.21 -31.75
C GLU A 567 15.30 -17.84 -30.46
N ALA A 568 16.61 -18.12 -30.39
CA ALA A 568 17.46 -17.73 -29.27
C ALA A 568 17.48 -16.20 -29.15
N LEU A 569 17.18 -15.70 -27.95
CA LEU A 569 17.35 -14.29 -27.62
C LEU A 569 18.84 -13.93 -27.77
N ALA A 570 19.12 -13.00 -28.69
CA ALA A 570 20.48 -12.55 -29.02
C ALA A 570 21.15 -11.78 -27.88
#